data_AF-A0A1F4VIV2-F1
#
_entry.id   AF-A0A1F4VIV2-F1
#
_cell.length_a   1.000
_cell.length_b   1.000
_cell.length_c   1.000
_cell.angle_alpha   90.00
_cell.angle_beta   90.00
_cell.angle_gamma   90.00
#
_symmetry.space_group_name_H-M   'P 1'
#
loop_
_entity.id
_entity.type
_entity.pdbx_description
1 polymer ?
#
loop_
_entity_poly.entity_id
_entity_poly.type
_entity_poly.pdbx_seq_one_letter_code
_entity_poly.pdbx_strand_id
1 'polypeptide(L)'
;MNRNKLNIRMDLMRVVKTALEIDKPFEKAIAYMFLDKALQEFKSNLPKETLLRNELQKFNSQIDDISNDPLKRIHWGEKVMTIASRLGSI
;
A
#
# COMPACT_ATOMS: atom_id res chain seq x y z
N MET A 1 -6.54 16.50 -9.47
CA MET A 1 -5.68 15.39 -8.97
C MET A 1 -4.96 14.74 -10.16
N ASN A 2 -3.64 14.61 -10.10
CA ASN A 2 -2.85 13.92 -11.13
C ASN A 2 -3.37 12.48 -11.32
N ARG A 3 -3.61 12.05 -12.57
CA ARG A 3 -4.16 10.72 -12.91
C ARG A 3 -3.30 9.57 -12.33
N ASN A 4 -1.99 9.74 -12.31
CA ASN A 4 -1.06 8.74 -11.77
C ASN A 4 -1.20 8.65 -10.25
N LYS A 5 -1.34 9.79 -9.55
CA LYS A 5 -1.62 9.82 -8.10
C LYS A 5 -2.97 9.14 -7.77
N LEU A 6 -3.99 9.35 -8.61
CA LEU A 6 -5.28 8.68 -8.46
C LEU A 6 -5.15 7.16 -8.62
N ASN A 7 -4.42 6.68 -9.63
CA ASN A 7 -4.21 5.25 -9.86
C ASN A 7 -3.53 4.58 -8.65
N ILE A 8 -2.44 5.16 -8.17
CA ILE A 8 -1.73 4.67 -6.97
C ILE A 8 -2.68 4.66 -5.78
N ARG A 9 -3.38 5.77 -5.53
CA ARG A 9 -4.33 5.86 -4.43
C ARG A 9 -5.37 4.74 -4.48
N MET A 10 -5.95 4.46 -5.65
CA MET A 10 -6.93 3.38 -5.79
C MET A 10 -6.33 2.00 -5.54
N ASP A 11 -5.10 1.76 -5.98
CA ASP A 11 -4.39 0.50 -5.69
C ASP A 11 -4.10 0.37 -4.19
N LEU A 12 -3.64 1.43 -3.51
CA LEU A 12 -3.46 1.43 -2.06
C LEU A 12 -4.77 1.21 -1.29
N MET A 13 -5.88 1.80 -1.75
CA MET A 13 -7.20 1.55 -1.13
C MET A 13 -7.65 0.09 -1.29
N ARG A 14 -7.24 -0.60 -2.37
CA ARG A 14 -7.49 -2.04 -2.51
C ARG A 14 -6.66 -2.84 -1.51
N VAL A 15 -5.39 -2.48 -1.30
CA VAL A 15 -4.53 -3.09 -0.28
C VAL A 15 -5.11 -2.89 1.13
N VAL A 16 -5.62 -1.71 1.46
CA VAL A 16 -6.24 -1.44 2.77
C VAL A 16 -7.42 -2.38 3.04
N LYS A 17 -8.23 -2.72 2.03
CA LYS A 17 -9.36 -3.64 2.19
C LYS A 17 -8.93 -5.06 2.57
N THR A 18 -7.75 -5.48 2.16
CA THR A 18 -7.24 -6.84 2.46
C THR A 18 -6.57 -6.92 3.83
N ALA A 19 -6.28 -5.78 4.47
CA ALA A 19 -5.45 -5.72 5.68
C ALA A 19 -5.95 -6.61 6.83
N LEU A 20 -7.27 -6.64 7.08
CA LEU A 20 -7.86 -7.46 8.15
C LEU A 20 -7.72 -8.95 7.91
N GLU A 21 -7.62 -9.37 6.66
CA GLU A 21 -7.65 -10.77 6.23
C GLU A 21 -6.34 -11.20 5.54
N ILE A 22 -5.24 -10.45 5.73
CA ILE A 22 -3.95 -10.72 5.06
C ILE A 22 -3.25 -12.01 5.55
N ASP A 23 -3.81 -12.69 6.54
CA ASP A 23 -3.50 -14.08 6.87
C ASP A 23 -4.00 -15.07 5.82
N LYS A 24 -5.06 -14.72 5.08
CA LYS A 24 -5.58 -15.55 4.00
C LYS A 24 -4.67 -15.45 2.77
N PRO A 25 -4.29 -16.59 2.14
CA PRO A 25 -3.39 -16.59 0.98
C PRO A 25 -3.85 -15.70 -0.18
N PHE A 26 -5.16 -15.66 -0.43
CA PHE A 26 -5.75 -14.84 -1.48
C PHE A 26 -5.57 -13.33 -1.22
N GLU A 27 -5.95 -12.88 -0.03
CA GLU A 27 -5.86 -11.47 0.38
C GLU A 27 -4.41 -11.00 0.47
N LYS A 28 -3.51 -11.89 0.90
CA LYS A 28 -2.06 -11.70 0.88
C LYS A 28 -1.52 -11.52 -0.53
N ALA A 29 -1.93 -12.36 -1.47
CA ALA A 29 -1.54 -12.23 -2.88
C ALA A 29 -2.04 -10.93 -3.51
N ILE A 30 -3.28 -10.53 -3.20
CA ILE A 30 -3.85 -9.25 -3.64
C ILE A 30 -3.04 -8.07 -3.09
N ALA A 31 -2.70 -8.10 -1.79
CA ALA A 31 -1.90 -7.07 -1.17
C ALA A 31 -0.56 -6.90 -1.88
N TYR A 32 0.18 -7.98 -2.10
CA TYR A 32 1.46 -7.96 -2.80
C TYR A 32 1.34 -7.41 -4.23
N MET A 33 0.36 -7.90 -4.99
CA MET A 33 0.15 -7.47 -6.38
C MET A 33 -0.10 -5.95 -6.48
N PHE A 34 -1.01 -5.41 -5.66
CA PHE A 34 -1.32 -3.99 -5.72
C PHE A 34 -0.23 -3.09 -5.12
N LEU A 35 0.51 -3.57 -4.12
CA LEU A 35 1.67 -2.86 -3.60
C LEU A 35 2.81 -2.79 -4.61
N ASP A 36 3.15 -3.89 -5.26
CA ASP A 36 4.19 -3.90 -6.30
C ASP A 36 3.79 -2.98 -7.46
N LYS A 37 2.55 -3.09 -7.93
CA LYS A 37 2.01 -2.18 -8.95
C LYS A 37 2.12 -0.71 -8.54
N ALA A 38 1.73 -0.37 -7.32
CA ALA A 38 1.85 0.99 -6.79
C ALA A 38 3.32 1.45 -6.71
N LEU A 39 4.25 0.58 -6.30
CA LEU A 39 5.68 0.87 -6.26
C LEU A 39 6.26 1.12 -7.66
N GLN A 40 5.86 0.33 -8.66
CA GLN A 40 6.27 0.56 -10.06
C GLN A 40 5.72 1.88 -10.58
N GLU A 41 4.46 2.19 -10.30
CA GLU A 41 3.83 3.46 -10.69
C GLU A 41 4.53 4.67 -10.04
N PHE A 42 4.92 4.57 -8.77
CA PHE A 42 5.76 5.59 -8.13
C PHE A 42 7.10 5.78 -8.85
N LYS A 43 7.79 4.69 -9.23
CA LYS A 43 9.08 4.75 -9.91
C LYS A 43 8.97 5.37 -11.30
N SER A 44 7.98 4.96 -12.09
CA SER A 44 7.83 5.38 -13.49
C SER A 44 7.22 6.76 -13.63
N ASN A 45 6.20 7.07 -12.82
CA ASN A 45 5.31 8.20 -13.07
C ASN A 45 5.38 9.29 -12.00
N LEU A 46 5.95 9.02 -10.83
CA LEU A 46 6.13 9.98 -9.74
C LEU A 46 7.54 9.89 -9.10
N PRO A 47 8.63 10.00 -9.88
CA PRO A 47 9.98 9.76 -9.37
C PRO A 47 10.42 10.73 -8.26
N LYS A 48 9.75 11.89 -8.15
CA LYS A 48 10.01 12.90 -7.10
C LYS A 48 9.36 12.55 -5.76
N GLU A 49 8.36 11.67 -5.73
CA GLU A 49 7.63 11.27 -4.51
C GLU A 49 8.39 10.16 -3.74
N THR A 50 9.69 10.36 -3.51
CA THR A 50 10.60 9.35 -2.96
C THR A 50 10.27 8.96 -1.53
N LEU A 51 9.80 9.90 -0.71
CA LEU A 51 9.38 9.64 0.67
C LEU A 51 8.24 8.63 0.73
N LEU A 52 7.15 8.89 0.02
CA LEU A 52 5.97 8.00 0.00
C LEU A 52 6.31 6.63 -0.59
N ARG A 53 7.15 6.59 -1.64
CA ARG A 53 7.64 5.34 -2.22
C ARG A 53 8.44 4.51 -1.20
N ASN A 54 9.35 5.15 -0.47
CA ASN A 54 10.20 4.46 0.51
C ASN A 54 9.39 3.97 1.71
N GLU A 55 8.38 4.74 2.16
CA GLU A 55 7.42 4.28 3.17
C GLU A 55 6.66 3.04 2.68
N LEU A 56 6.13 3.09 1.44
CA LEU A 56 5.40 1.97 0.86
C LEU A 56 6.26 0.70 0.73
N GLN A 57 7.53 0.86 0.37
CA GLN A 57 8.46 -0.26 0.24
C GLN A 57 8.74 -0.95 1.59
N LYS A 58 8.80 -0.17 2.68
CA LYS A 58 8.89 -0.74 4.05
C LYS A 58 7.64 -1.52 4.42
N PHE A 59 6.46 -1.06 4.01
CA PHE A 59 5.21 -1.76 4.31
C PHE A 59 5.07 -3.05 3.51
N ASN A 60 5.58 -3.08 2.27
CA ASN A 60 5.62 -4.29 1.47
C ASN A 60 6.46 -5.40 2.13
N SER A 61 7.63 -5.05 2.72
CA SER A 61 8.47 -6.03 3.44
C SER A 61 7.90 -6.51 4.78
N GLN A 62 6.83 -5.87 5.28
CA GLN A 62 6.22 -6.22 6.57
C GLN A 62 5.08 -7.24 6.46
N ILE A 63 4.59 -7.55 5.25
CA ILE A 63 3.38 -8.37 5.07
C ILE A 63 3.52 -9.73 5.75
N ASP A 64 4.66 -10.40 5.62
CA ASP A 64 4.86 -11.73 6.20
C ASP A 64 4.90 -11.69 7.73
N ASP A 65 5.48 -10.65 8.31
CA ASP A 65 5.60 -10.47 9.76
C ASP A 65 4.28 -10.12 10.44
N ILE A 66 3.38 -9.42 9.73
CA ILE A 66 2.10 -8.98 10.29
C ILE A 66 0.99 -10.00 10.11
N SER A 67 1.09 -10.94 9.16
CA SER A 67 -0.02 -11.84 8.79
C SER A 67 -0.72 -12.48 9.99
N ASN A 68 0.05 -12.94 10.99
CA ASN A 68 -0.49 -13.68 12.13
C ASN A 68 -0.91 -12.80 13.33
N ASP A 69 -0.72 -11.48 13.26
CA ASP A 69 -0.99 -10.55 14.36
C ASP A 69 -2.10 -9.56 13.98
N PRO A 70 -3.34 -9.73 14.49
CA PRO A 70 -4.49 -8.87 14.16
C PRO A 70 -4.25 -7.38 14.40
N LEU A 71 -3.54 -7.00 15.48
CA LEU A 71 -3.30 -5.59 15.78
C LEU A 71 -2.29 -5.00 14.81
N LYS A 72 -1.23 -5.73 14.48
CA LYS A 72 -0.26 -5.30 13.48
C LYS A 72 -0.88 -5.18 12.09
N ARG A 73 -1.79 -6.09 11.72
CA ARG A 73 -2.59 -6.02 10.48
C ARG A 73 -3.36 -4.71 10.36
N ILE A 74 -4.10 -4.34 11.42
CA ILE A 74 -4.87 -3.09 11.46
C ILE A 74 -3.93 -1.89 11.30
N HIS A 75 -2.87 -1.81 12.11
CA HIS A 75 -1.93 -0.69 12.06
C HIS A 75 -1.22 -0.58 10.71
N TRP A 76 -0.92 -1.70 10.08
CA TRP A 76 -0.35 -1.72 8.74
C TRP A 76 -1.34 -1.18 7.70
N GLY A 77 -2.61 -1.60 7.76
CA GLY A 77 -3.67 -1.07 6.91
C GLY A 77 -3.85 0.44 7.05
N GLU A 78 -3.85 0.96 8.29
CA GLU A 78 -3.93 2.41 8.57
C GLU A 78 -2.75 3.19 8.00
N LYS A 79 -1.53 2.62 8.07
CA LYS A 79 -0.33 3.21 7.47
C LYS A 79 -0.42 3.28 5.95
N VAL A 80 -0.89 2.22 5.29
CA VAL A 80 -1.13 2.22 3.84
C VAL A 80 -2.21 3.24 3.46
N MET A 81 -3.29 3.35 4.24
CA MET A 81 -4.35 4.34 4.05
C MET A 81 -3.86 5.78 4.23
N THR A 82 -2.90 6.00 5.13
CA THR A 82 -2.25 7.30 5.34
C THR A 82 -1.49 7.73 4.09
N ILE A 83 -0.73 6.84 3.45
CA ILE A 83 -0.07 7.13 2.17
C ILE A 83 -1.12 7.46 1.10
N ALA A 84 -2.20 6.66 1.00
CA ALA A 84 -3.28 6.89 0.04
C ALA A 84 -3.95 8.25 0.20
N SER A 85 -4.13 8.69 1.45
CA SER A 85 -4.69 10.00 1.78
C SER A 85 -3.75 11.14 1.41
N ARG A 86 -2.45 11.02 1.74
CA ARG A 86 -1.41 12.01 1.39
C ARG A 86 -1.29 12.24 -0.13
N LEU A 87 -1.51 11.19 -0.94
CA LEU A 87 -1.54 11.31 -2.41
C LEU A 87 -2.71 12.16 -2.93
N GLY A 88 -3.81 12.25 -2.17
CA GLY A 88 -5.00 13.01 -2.53
C GLY A 88 -5.05 14.44 -1.99
N SER A 89 -4.26 14.75 -0.96
CA SER A 89 -4.24 16.04 -0.28
C SER A 89 -3.27 17.07 -0.89
N ILE A 90 -2.65 16.76 -2.04
CA ILE A 90 -1.68 17.61 -2.76
C ILE A 90 -2.15 17.87 -4.19
#